data_AF-A0A4P9W069-F1
#
_entry.id   AF-A0A4P9W069-F1
#
_cell.length_a   1.000
_cell.length_b   1.000
_cell.length_c   1.000
_cell.angle_alpha   90.00
_cell.angle_beta   90.00
_cell.angle_gamma   90.00
#
_symmetry.space_group_name_H-M   'P 1'
#
loop_
_entity.id
_entity.type
_entity.pdbx_description
1 polymer ?
#
loop_
_entity_poly.entity_id
_entity_poly.type
_entity_poly.pdbx_seq_one_letter_code
_entity_poly.pdbx_strand_id
1 'polypeptide(L)'
;LSFVIIILLLSFDFWTVKNVTGRLLVGLRWWNEIREDGSNVWVFESREVCNRVVNATDSRVFWTALYVTPVAWVVLGFIALIRFKLDWMPIVVVAIVMSVANVVGYTKCEK
;
A
#
# COMPACT_ATOMS: atom_id res chain seq x y z
N LEU A 1 -19.56 -10.99 -10.76
CA LEU A 1 -19.69 -10.74 -9.30
C LEU A 1 -18.35 -10.88 -8.59
N SER A 2 -17.65 -12.02 -8.71
CA SER A 2 -16.37 -12.27 -8.04
C SER A 2 -15.30 -11.20 -8.32
N PHE A 3 -15.19 -10.74 -9.57
CA PHE A 3 -14.28 -9.66 -9.96
C PHE A 3 -14.53 -8.34 -9.19
N VAL A 4 -15.81 -7.94 -9.08
CA VAL A 4 -16.22 -6.73 -8.35
C VAL A 4 -15.91 -6.86 -6.86
N ILE A 5 -16.23 -8.01 -6.27
CA ILE A 5 -15.95 -8.27 -4.85
C ILE A 5 -14.44 -8.19 -4.57
N ILE A 6 -13.60 -8.77 -5.44
CA ILE A 6 -12.14 -8.72 -5.27
C ILE A 6 -11.61 -7.29 -5.35
N ILE A 7 -12.08 -6.48 -6.30
CA ILE A 7 -11.68 -5.08 -6.42
C ILE A 7 -12.10 -4.27 -5.19
N LEU A 8 -13.30 -4.52 -4.66
CA LEU A 8 -13.76 -3.86 -3.43
C LEU A 8 -12.89 -4.24 -2.23
N LEU A 9 -12.53 -5.52 -2.10
CA LEU A 9 -11.63 -5.99 -1.04
C LEU A 9 -10.22 -5.41 -1.18
N LEU A 10 -9.68 -5.33 -2.40
CA LEU A 10 -8.40 -4.66 -2.68
C LEU A 10 -8.45 -3.16 -2.33
N SER A 11 -9.57 -2.50 -2.63
CA SER A 11 -9.75 -1.08 -2.29
C SER A 11 -9.84 -0.88 -0.78
N PHE A 12 -10.49 -1.79 -0.07
CA PHE A 12 -10.56 -1.76 1.40
C PHE A 12 -9.18 -2.02 2.01
N ASP A 13 -8.45 -3.02 1.54
CA ASP A 13 -7.07 -3.30 1.95
C ASP A 13 -6.15 -2.10 1.70
N PHE A 14 -6.23 -1.50 0.50
CA PHE A 14 -5.49 -0.29 0.18
C PHE A 14 -5.81 0.84 1.17
N TRP A 15 -7.09 1.06 1.48
CA TRP A 15 -7.52 2.11 2.39
C TRP A 15 -7.10 1.84 3.84
N THR A 16 -7.20 0.60 4.33
CA THR A 16 -6.79 0.25 5.70
C THR A 16 -5.27 0.39 5.85
N VAL A 17 -4.49 -0.04 4.85
CA VAL A 17 -3.04 0.12 4.85
C VAL A 17 -2.66 1.59 4.85
N LYS A 18 -3.32 2.40 4.02
CA LYS A 18 -3.04 3.84 3.88
C LYS A 18 -3.46 4.69 5.09
N ASN A 19 -4.62 4.41 5.70
CA ASN A 19 -5.23 5.30 6.69
C ASN A 19 -5.19 4.77 8.13
N VAL A 20 -5.12 3.45 8.32
CA VAL A 20 -5.24 2.82 9.64
C VAL A 20 -3.90 2.26 10.08
N THR A 21 -3.33 1.29 9.36
CA THR A 21 -2.14 0.57 9.82
C THR A 21 -0.89 1.45 9.78
N GLY A 22 -0.72 2.30 8.76
CA GLY A 22 0.39 3.26 8.71
C GLY A 22 0.40 4.21 9.90
N ARG A 23 -0.77 4.69 10.35
CA ARG A 23 -0.89 5.58 11.51
C ARG A 23 -0.69 4.86 12.84
N LEU A 24 -1.18 3.63 12.96
CA LEU A 24 -1.15 2.87 14.21
C LEU A 24 0.20 2.21 14.48
N LEU A 25 0.80 1.57 13.47
CA LEU A 25 1.98 0.73 13.63
C LEU A 25 3.29 1.51 13.46
N VAL A 26 3.36 2.42 12.49
CA VAL A 26 4.59 3.18 12.17
C VAL A 26 4.46 4.68 12.38
N GLY A 27 3.24 5.20 12.58
CA GLY A 27 3.01 6.64 12.74
C GLY A 27 3.33 7.45 11.49
N LEU A 28 3.31 6.82 10.31
CA LEU A 28 3.58 7.45 9.02
C LEU A 28 2.27 7.79 8.32
N ARG A 29 2.26 8.91 7.61
CA ARG A 29 1.11 9.36 6.81
C ARG A 29 1.58 10.02 5.53
N TRP A 30 0.93 9.70 4.42
CA TRP A 30 1.15 10.36 3.13
C TRP A 30 -0.16 10.73 2.47
N TRP A 31 -0.19 11.90 1.82
CA TRP A 31 -1.30 12.32 0.97
C TRP A 31 -0.81 13.23 -0.16
N ASN A 32 -1.67 13.41 -1.15
CA ASN A 32 -1.47 14.39 -2.21
C ASN A 32 -2.37 15.59 -1.92
N GLU A 33 -1.79 16.79 -1.98
CA GLU A 33 -2.47 18.06 -1.81
C GLU A 33 -2.34 18.86 -3.11
N ILE A 34 -3.47 19.33 -3.62
CA ILE A 34 -3.52 20.16 -4.82
C ILE A 34 -3.62 21.59 -4.34
N ARG A 35 -2.61 22.40 -4.64
CA ARG A 35 -2.60 23.83 -4.28
C ARG A 35 -3.52 24.62 -5.20
N GLU A 36 -3.84 25.86 -4.79
CA GLU A 36 -4.71 26.76 -5.57
C GLU A 36 -4.15 27.07 -6.97
N ASP A 37 -2.83 27.00 -7.12
CA ASP A 37 -2.06 27.10 -8.36
C ASP A 37 -2.11 25.83 -9.24
N GLY A 38 -2.83 24.79 -8.82
CA GLY A 38 -2.98 23.52 -9.54
C GLY A 38 -1.77 22.59 -9.46
N SER A 39 -0.74 22.96 -8.69
CA SER A 39 0.44 22.14 -8.47
C SER A 39 0.14 20.97 -7.50
N ASN A 40 0.71 19.80 -7.80
CA ASN A 40 0.56 18.59 -6.98
C ASN A 40 1.71 18.50 -5.97
N VAL A 41 1.41 18.67 -4.69
CA VAL A 41 2.39 18.50 -3.61
C VAL A 41 2.11 17.21 -2.85
N TRP A 42 3.14 16.37 -2.75
CA TRP A 42 3.09 15.17 -1.95
C TRP A 42 3.59 15.47 -0.54
N VAL A 43 2.71 15.33 0.45
CA VAL A 43 3.03 15.57 1.85
C VAL A 43 3.27 14.23 2.54
N PHE A 44 4.43 14.11 3.19
CA PHE A 44 4.86 12.95 3.94
C PHE A 44 5.11 13.38 5.38
N GLU A 45 4.38 12.79 6.33
CA GLU A 45 4.43 13.09 7.74
C GLU A 45 4.89 11.85 8.50
N SER A 46 5.97 11.99 9.27
CA SER A 46 6.46 10.99 10.21
C SER A 46 6.26 11.52 11.63
N ARG A 47 5.49 10.80 12.46
CA ARG A 47 5.37 11.19 13.87
C ARG A 47 6.71 10.97 14.57
N GLU A 48 7.37 12.04 15.01
CA GLU A 48 8.65 11.94 15.72
C GLU A 48 8.53 11.01 16.94
N VAL A 49 9.55 10.16 17.08
CA VAL A 49 9.72 9.10 18.09
C VAL A 49 9.61 9.60 19.54
N CYS A 50 9.66 10.91 19.77
CA CYS A 50 9.72 11.54 21.08
C CYS A 50 8.50 11.34 21.99
N ASN A 51 7.32 10.90 21.50
CA ASN A 51 6.12 10.77 22.34
C ASN A 51 5.45 9.39 22.35
N ARG A 52 5.95 8.43 21.57
CA ARG A 52 5.47 7.04 21.59
C ARG A 52 6.63 6.16 21.14
N VAL A 53 7.12 5.28 22.03
CA VAL A 53 8.08 4.25 21.66
C VAL A 53 7.36 3.32 20.68
N VAL A 54 7.56 3.55 19.37
CA VAL A 54 7.08 2.63 18.35
C VAL A 54 7.78 1.31 18.62
N ASN A 55 7.00 0.27 18.89
CA ASN A 55 7.56 -1.04 19.17
C ASN A 55 8.29 -1.53 17.91
N ALA A 56 9.56 -1.90 18.03
CA ALA A 56 10.37 -2.32 16.87
C ALA A 56 9.74 -3.51 16.13
N THR A 57 8.99 -4.35 16.84
CA THR A 57 8.23 -5.46 16.28
C THR A 57 7.09 -4.98 15.37
N ASP A 58 6.33 -3.96 15.78
CA ASP A 58 5.17 -3.46 15.02
C ASP A 58 5.62 -2.80 13.71
N SER A 59 6.73 -2.05 13.77
CA SER A 59 7.37 -1.49 12.57
C SER A 59 7.85 -2.59 11.62
N ARG A 60 8.57 -3.60 12.12
CA ARG A 60 9.03 -4.73 11.29
C ARG A 60 7.89 -5.49 10.64
N VAL A 61 6.81 -5.76 11.38
CA VAL A 61 5.62 -6.44 10.84
C VAL A 61 4.96 -5.59 9.75
N PHE A 62 4.81 -4.29 9.97
CA PHE A 62 4.26 -3.37 8.97
C PHE A 62 5.06 -3.39 7.67
N TRP A 63 6.38 -3.18 7.75
CA TRP A 63 7.24 -3.18 6.57
C TRP A 63 7.26 -4.53 5.86
N THR A 64 7.34 -5.63 6.63
CA THR A 64 7.30 -6.98 6.06
C THR A 64 5.99 -7.21 5.31
N ALA A 65 4.84 -6.91 5.92
CA ALA A 65 3.54 -7.06 5.27
C ALA A 65 3.41 -6.17 4.02
N LEU A 66 3.89 -4.93 4.09
CA LEU A 66 3.85 -3.96 2.99
C LEU A 66 4.63 -4.44 1.75
N TYR A 67 5.78 -5.09 1.93
CA TYR A 67 6.58 -5.65 0.83
C TYR A 67 6.14 -7.06 0.39
N VAL A 68 5.67 -7.90 1.31
CA VAL A 68 5.24 -9.27 0.99
C VAL A 68 4.00 -9.28 0.12
N THR A 69 3.03 -8.39 0.36
CA THR A 69 1.78 -8.33 -0.41
C THR A 69 2.00 -8.12 -1.92
N PRO A 70 2.74 -7.10 -2.40
CA PRO A 70 3.00 -6.94 -3.83
C PRO A 70 3.79 -8.11 -4.42
N VAL A 71 4.74 -8.69 -3.67
CA VAL A 71 5.50 -9.86 -4.12
C VAL A 71 4.58 -11.07 -4.31
N ALA A 72 3.65 -11.31 -3.38
CA ALA A 72 2.65 -12.37 -3.51
C ALA A 72 1.77 -12.18 -4.75
N TRP A 73 1.30 -10.96 -5.01
CA TRP A 73 0.52 -10.66 -6.22
C TRP A 73 1.31 -10.83 -7.52
N VAL A 74 2.60 -10.47 -7.54
CA VAL A 74 3.47 -10.71 -8.70
C VAL A 74 3.65 -12.21 -8.96
N VAL A 75 3.87 -13.01 -7.92
CA VAL A 75 3.99 -14.48 -8.05
C VAL A 75 2.68 -15.08 -8.57
N LEU A 76 1.54 -14.65 -8.03
CA LEU A 76 0.22 -15.09 -8.52
C LEU A 76 -0.02 -14.67 -9.98
N GLY A 77 0.39 -13.46 -10.35
CA GLY A 77 0.37 -12.98 -11.73
C GLY A 77 1.19 -13.85 -12.67
N PHE A 78 2.41 -14.20 -12.26
CA PHE A 78 3.29 -15.06 -13.04
C PHE A 78 2.71 -16.47 -13.22
N ILE A 79 2.10 -17.04 -12.18
CA ILE A 79 1.39 -18.32 -12.27
C ILE A 79 0.19 -18.22 -13.22
N ALA A 80 -0.58 -17.13 -13.17
CA ALA A 80 -1.71 -16.90 -14.05
C ALA A 80 -1.29 -16.77 -15.53
N LEU A 81 -0.13 -16.14 -15.79
CA LEU A 81 0.49 -16.06 -17.11
C LEU A 81 0.87 -17.43 -17.65
N ILE A 82 1.58 -18.26 -16.85
CA ILE A 82 1.94 -19.64 -17.25
C ILE A 82 0.70 -20.48 -17.55
N ARG A 83 -0.38 -20.28 -16.77
CA ARG A 83 -1.66 -20.97 -16.95
C ARG A 83 -2.56 -20.38 -18.05
N PHE A 84 -2.10 -19.37 -18.80
CA PHE A 84 -2.88 -18.66 -19.83
C PHE A 84 -4.27 -18.19 -19.37
N LYS A 85 -4.42 -17.87 -18.08
CA LYS A 85 -5.69 -17.38 -17.50
C LYS A 85 -5.76 -15.86 -17.52
N LEU A 86 -5.85 -15.30 -18.72
CA LEU A 86 -5.80 -13.85 -18.95
C LEU A 86 -6.96 -13.07 -18.30
N ASP A 87 -8.10 -13.72 -18.03
CA ASP A 87 -9.25 -13.09 -17.37
C ASP A 87 -8.92 -12.51 -15.98
N TRP A 88 -7.90 -13.04 -15.30
CA TRP A 88 -7.49 -12.61 -13.97
C TRP A 88 -6.39 -11.55 -13.97
N MET A 89 -5.77 -11.28 -15.12
CA MET A 89 -4.69 -10.31 -15.25
C MET A 89 -5.08 -8.88 -14.83
N PRO A 90 -6.28 -8.36 -15.16
CA PRO A 90 -6.66 -7.01 -14.73
C PRO A 90 -6.69 -6.86 -13.20
N ILE A 91 -7.13 -7.89 -12.47
CA ILE A 91 -7.13 -7.87 -10.99
C ILE A 91 -5.71 -7.78 -10.46
N VAL A 92 -4.81 -8.61 -11.00
CA VAL A 92 -3.40 -8.65 -10.60
C VAL A 92 -2.74 -7.28 -10.83
N VAL A 93 -3.00 -6.65 -11.97
CA VAL A 93 -2.48 -5.31 -12.29
C VAL A 93 -2.98 -4.28 -11.29
N VAL A 94 -4.28 -4.24 -11.01
CA VAL A 94 -4.86 -3.30 -10.03
C VAL A 94 -4.27 -3.52 -8.64
N ALA A 95 -4.16 -4.78 -8.20
CA ALA A 95 -3.58 -5.12 -6.91
C ALA A 95 -2.12 -4.64 -6.80
N ILE A 96 -1.28 -4.91 -7.81
CA ILE A 96 0.12 -4.49 -7.82
C ILE A 96 0.21 -2.96 -7.79
N VAL A 97 -0.55 -2.25 -8.61
CA VAL A 97 -0.51 -0.77 -8.65
C VAL A 97 -0.88 -0.18 -7.30
N MET A 98 -1.95 -0.67 -6.67
CA MET A 98 -2.38 -0.20 -5.34
C MET A 98 -1.34 -0.52 -4.25
N SER A 99 -0.79 -1.74 -4.23
CA SER A 99 0.24 -2.11 -3.25
C SER A 99 1.52 -1.30 -3.43
N VAL A 100 1.99 -1.11 -4.67
CA VAL A 100 3.18 -0.32 -4.97
C VAL A 100 2.99 1.15 -4.61
N ALA A 101 1.80 1.72 -4.82
CA ALA A 101 1.51 3.08 -4.39
C ALA A 101 1.68 3.26 -2.88
N ASN A 102 1.22 2.28 -2.07
CA ASN A 102 1.46 2.28 -0.62
C ASN A 102 2.95 2.12 -0.28
N VAL A 103 3.66 1.19 -0.92
CA VAL A 103 5.12 1.00 -0.72
C VAL A 103 5.89 2.29 -0.99
N VAL A 104 5.66 2.93 -2.13
CA VAL A 104 6.33 4.17 -2.52
C VAL A 104 5.96 5.33 -1.60
N GLY A 105 4.70 5.41 -1.18
CA GLY A 105 4.23 6.42 -0.24
C GLY A 105 4.95 6.33 1.11
N TYR A 106 4.97 5.13 1.71
CA TYR A 106 5.58 4.92 3.03
C TYR A 106 7.10 5.00 3.02
N THR A 107 7.76 4.47 1.99
CA THR A 107 9.23 4.60 1.86
C THR A 107 9.69 6.05 1.74
N LYS A 108 8.87 6.94 1.20
CA LYS A 108 9.14 8.39 1.20
C LYS A 108 8.89 9.04 2.57
N CYS A 109 8.01 8.49 3.41
CA CYS A 109 7.79 8.96 4.78
C CYS A 109 8.89 8.53 5.76
N GLU A 110 9.67 7.48 5.45
CA GLU A 110 10.71 6.95 6.35
C GLU A 110 12.04 7.72 6.27
N LYS A 111 12.20 8.62 5.27
CA LYS A 111 13.38 9.47 5.12
C LYS A 111 13.42 10.61 6.10
#